data_AF-A0A1A8EKJ4-F1
#
_entry.id   AF-A0A1A8EKJ4-F1
#
_cell.length_a   1.000
_cell.length_b   1.000
_cell.length_c   1.000
_cell.angle_alpha   90.00
_cell.angle_beta   90.00
_cell.angle_gamma   90.00
#
_symmetry.space_group_name_H-M   'P 1'
#
loop_
_entity.id
_entity.type
_entity.pdbx_description
1 polymer ?
#
loop_
_entity_poly.entity_id
_entity_poly.type
_entity_poly.pdbx_seq_one_letter_code
_entity_poly.pdbx_strand_id
1 'polypeptide(L)'
;KVKQALRAVTGSLTLTADVWTSRATEAYLGVSCHFLSKDWNTKSFNLAIMPLEEKHTGTNIMTWIEEVLATFEILPVKIKAVVHDSGSNMVAAMRLLEEKHGWASFFFVS
;
A
#
# COMPACT_ATOMS: atom_id res chain seq x y z
N LYS A 1 16.70 -6.12 -6.70
CA LYS A 1 15.99 -6.29 -8.00
C LYS A 1 14.69 -5.46 -8.05
N VAL A 2 13.75 -5.64 -7.10
CA VAL A 2 12.47 -4.87 -7.08
C VAL A 2 12.67 -3.35 -6.97
N LYS A 3 13.49 -2.86 -6.02
CA LYS A 3 13.80 -1.41 -5.90
C LYS A 3 14.29 -0.77 -7.21
N GLN A 4 15.21 -1.45 -7.90
CA GLN A 4 15.74 -0.96 -9.18
C GLN A 4 14.67 -0.93 -10.28
N ALA A 5 13.79 -1.93 -10.32
CA ALA A 5 12.66 -1.94 -11.25
C ALA A 5 11.69 -0.78 -10.98
N LEU A 6 11.42 -0.46 -9.71
CA LEU A 6 10.54 0.64 -9.29
C LEU A 6 11.14 2.03 -9.54
N ARG A 7 12.46 2.17 -9.39
CA ARG A 7 13.19 3.41 -9.76
C ARG A 7 13.09 3.71 -11.26
N ALA A 8 13.06 2.68 -12.10
CA ALA A 8 12.93 2.82 -13.56
C ALA A 8 11.51 3.19 -14.02
N VAL A 9 10.50 3.10 -13.13
CA VAL A 9 9.12 3.50 -13.44
C VAL A 9 9.05 5.02 -13.49
N THR A 10 8.80 5.59 -14.65
CA THR A 10 8.58 7.03 -14.81
C THR A 10 7.12 7.44 -14.61
N GLY A 11 6.21 6.47 -14.68
CA GLY A 11 4.77 6.67 -14.51
C GLY A 11 4.30 6.69 -13.06
N SER A 12 2.98 6.79 -12.91
CA SER A 12 2.29 6.69 -11.63
C SER A 12 2.20 5.23 -11.15
N LEU A 13 2.05 5.08 -9.84
CA LEU A 13 1.86 3.81 -9.14
C LEU A 13 0.49 3.81 -8.46
N THR A 14 -0.09 2.63 -8.34
CA THR A 14 -1.25 2.35 -7.48
C THR A 14 -0.82 1.35 -6.42
N LEU A 15 -1.33 1.47 -5.21
CA LEU A 15 -1.11 0.51 -4.14
C LEU A 15 -2.34 -0.35 -3.93
N THR A 16 -2.13 -1.60 -3.52
CA THR A 16 -3.12 -2.38 -2.78
C THR A 16 -2.60 -2.59 -1.37
N ALA A 17 -3.46 -2.41 -0.38
CA ALA A 17 -3.16 -2.66 1.01
C ALA A 17 -4.27 -3.51 1.62
N ASP A 18 -3.89 -4.59 2.30
CA ASP A 18 -4.82 -5.56 2.88
C ASP A 18 -4.35 -5.94 4.28
N VAL A 19 -5.30 -6.03 5.22
CA VAL A 19 -5.01 -6.49 6.58
C VAL A 19 -5.83 -7.73 6.87
N TRP A 20 -5.14 -8.87 7.00
CA TRP A 20 -5.78 -10.14 7.33
C TRP A 20 -5.27 -10.69 8.65
N THR A 21 -6.12 -11.47 9.30
CA THR A 21 -5.73 -12.29 10.45
C THR A 21 -5.51 -13.72 9.97
N SER A 22 -4.33 -14.25 10.24
CA SER A 22 -3.98 -15.63 9.93
C SER A 22 -4.78 -16.62 10.77
N ARG A 23 -4.74 -17.90 10.39
CA ARG A 23 -5.33 -18.98 11.18
C ARG A 23 -4.68 -19.14 12.57
N ALA A 24 -3.47 -18.63 12.74
CA ALA A 24 -2.75 -18.61 14.01
C ALA A 24 -3.13 -17.38 14.87
N THR A 25 -4.18 -16.62 14.51
CA THR A 25 -4.64 -15.39 15.19
C THR A 25 -3.64 -14.22 15.16
N GLU A 26 -2.64 -14.32 14.30
CA GLU A 26 -1.67 -13.25 14.05
C GLU A 26 -2.14 -12.39 12.89
N ALA A 27 -2.04 -11.08 13.03
CA ALA A 27 -2.42 -10.15 11.99
C ALA A 27 -1.24 -9.73 11.11
N TYR A 28 -1.53 -9.47 9.84
CA TYR A 28 -0.54 -9.09 8.85
C TYR A 28 -1.04 -7.91 8.02
N LEU A 29 -0.15 -7.00 7.68
CA LEU A 29 -0.35 -6.01 6.63
C LEU A 29 0.40 -6.45 5.37
N GLY A 30 -0.32 -6.57 4.28
CA GLY A 30 0.24 -6.74 2.94
C GLY A 30 0.15 -5.44 2.17
N VAL A 31 1.25 -5.02 1.55
CA VAL A 31 1.29 -3.87 0.64
C VAL A 31 1.88 -4.32 -0.69
N SER A 32 1.15 -4.09 -1.78
CA SER A 32 1.65 -4.31 -3.14
C SER A 32 1.52 -3.03 -3.96
N CYS A 33 2.40 -2.86 -4.94
CA CYS A 33 2.31 -1.77 -5.90
C CYS A 33 2.06 -2.30 -7.30
N HIS A 34 1.36 -1.50 -8.10
CA HIS A 34 0.96 -1.81 -9.46
C HIS A 34 1.30 -0.63 -10.37
N PHE A 35 1.81 -0.92 -11.56
CA PHE A 35 2.11 0.10 -12.55
C PHE A 35 2.08 -0.45 -13.96
N LEU A 36 1.94 0.46 -14.93
CA LEU A 36 2.02 0.13 -16.33
C LEU A 36 3.47 0.22 -16.81
N SER A 37 3.98 -0.85 -17.39
CA SER A 37 5.30 -0.84 -18.02
C SER A 37 5.28 -0.15 -19.39
N LYS A 38 6.46 0.12 -19.96
CA LYS A 38 6.59 0.76 -21.29
C LYS A 38 5.90 -0.02 -22.41
N ASP A 39 5.81 -1.34 -22.25
CA ASP A 39 5.17 -2.25 -23.21
C ASP A 39 3.65 -2.39 -22.96
N TRP A 40 3.04 -1.44 -22.23
CA TRP A 40 1.62 -1.44 -21.87
C TRP A 40 1.15 -2.68 -21.09
N ASN A 41 2.09 -3.38 -20.46
CA ASN A 41 1.78 -4.51 -19.58
C ASN A 41 1.73 -4.05 -18.12
N THR A 42 0.68 -4.42 -17.40
CA THR A 42 0.56 -4.22 -15.95
C THR A 42 1.58 -5.08 -15.22
N LYS A 43 2.36 -4.47 -14.33
CA LYS A 43 3.30 -5.15 -13.45
C LYS A 43 2.93 -4.88 -12.00
N SER A 44 3.08 -5.91 -11.18
CA SER A 44 2.76 -5.88 -9.76
C SER A 44 3.95 -6.39 -8.97
N PHE A 45 4.24 -5.77 -7.84
CA PHE A 45 5.21 -6.26 -6.86
C PHE A 45 4.62 -6.20 -5.47
N ASN A 46 4.78 -7.29 -4.72
CA ASN A 46 4.58 -7.26 -3.28
C ASN A 46 5.75 -6.51 -2.65
N LEU A 47 5.45 -5.43 -1.95
CA LEU A 47 6.44 -4.59 -1.27
C LEU A 47 6.69 -5.09 0.15
N ALA A 48 5.64 -5.46 0.86
CA ALA A 48 5.74 -5.93 2.23
C ALA A 48 4.64 -6.92 2.59
N ILE A 49 5.01 -7.88 3.44
CA ILE A 49 4.13 -8.67 4.30
C ILE A 49 4.75 -8.54 5.69
N MET A 50 4.07 -7.83 6.58
CA MET A 50 4.60 -7.57 7.93
C MET A 50 3.59 -7.96 9.00
N PRO A 51 4.02 -8.66 10.06
CA PRO A 51 3.17 -8.93 11.21
C PRO A 51 2.83 -7.61 11.91
N LEU A 52 1.59 -7.50 12.39
CA LEU A 52 1.12 -6.36 13.17
C LEU A 52 1.10 -6.76 14.64
N GLU A 53 2.11 -6.33 15.39
CA GLU A 53 2.22 -6.59 16.83
C GLU A 53 1.50 -5.51 17.68
N GLU A 54 1.31 -4.31 17.11
CA GLU A 54 0.60 -3.22 17.77
C GLU A 54 -0.88 -3.19 17.43
N LYS A 55 -1.66 -2.37 18.14
CA LYS A 55 -3.06 -2.09 17.78
C LYS A 55 -3.13 -1.58 16.34
N HIS A 56 -4.03 -2.14 15.55
CA HIS A 56 -4.20 -1.78 14.14
C HIS A 56 -4.96 -0.46 14.01
N THR A 57 -4.51 0.62 14.63
CA THR A 57 -5.18 1.92 14.47
C THR A 57 -4.96 2.44 13.04
N GLY A 58 -5.86 3.28 12.54
CA GLY A 58 -5.69 3.89 11.21
C GLY A 58 -4.37 4.67 11.08
N THR A 59 -3.92 5.30 12.16
CA THR A 59 -2.63 6.01 12.21
C THR A 59 -1.45 5.07 12.05
N ASN A 60 -1.44 3.92 12.74
CA ASN A 60 -0.36 2.94 12.62
C ASN A 60 -0.29 2.36 11.20
N ILE A 61 -1.44 2.02 10.62
CA ILE A 61 -1.51 1.51 9.24
C ILE A 61 -0.97 2.55 8.24
N MET A 62 -1.35 3.82 8.38
CA MET A 62 -0.79 4.90 7.57
C MET A 62 0.74 4.94 7.69
N THR A 63 1.27 4.94 8.92
CA THR A 63 2.72 4.98 9.17
C THR A 63 3.43 3.79 8.54
N TRP A 64 2.92 2.57 8.70
CA TRP A 64 3.51 1.37 8.10
C TRP A 64 3.52 1.44 6.57
N ILE A 65 2.45 1.93 5.94
CA ILE A 65 2.42 2.13 4.49
C ILE A 65 3.51 3.13 4.06
N GLU A 66 3.69 4.23 4.79
CA GLU A 66 4.75 5.21 4.50
C GLU A 66 6.16 4.64 4.68
N GLU A 67 6.37 3.83 5.71
CA GLU A 67 7.64 3.12 5.96
C GLU A 67 7.98 2.13 4.84
N VAL A 68 6.97 1.41 4.34
CA VAL A 68 7.13 0.53 3.17
C VAL A 68 7.54 1.36 1.96
N LEU A 69 6.87 2.48 1.68
CA LEU A 69 7.26 3.34 0.56
C LEU A 69 8.68 3.90 0.72
N ALA A 70 9.05 4.36 1.91
CA ALA A 70 10.39 4.85 2.21
C ALA A 70 11.46 3.76 2.01
N THR A 71 11.19 2.53 2.45
CA THR A 71 12.08 1.38 2.26
C THR A 71 12.37 1.11 0.79
N PHE A 72 11.36 1.27 -0.08
CA PHE A 72 11.52 1.08 -1.52
C PHE A 72 11.88 2.37 -2.28
N GLU A 73 12.10 3.48 -1.55
CA GLU A 73 12.38 4.81 -2.09
C GLU A 73 11.33 5.29 -3.10
N ILE A 74 10.07 4.94 -2.85
CA ILE A 74 8.94 5.41 -3.63
C ILE A 74 8.53 6.77 -3.08
N LEU A 75 8.61 7.80 -3.91
CA LEU A 75 8.11 9.12 -3.54
C LEU A 75 6.58 9.12 -3.46
N PRO A 76 5.99 9.68 -2.38
CA PRO A 76 4.53 9.77 -2.21
C PRO A 76 3.78 10.36 -3.41
N VAL A 77 4.39 11.33 -4.11
CA VAL A 77 3.82 11.99 -5.31
C VAL A 77 3.56 11.03 -6.49
N LYS A 78 4.24 9.87 -6.52
CA LYS A 78 4.05 8.85 -7.56
C LYS A 78 2.82 7.99 -7.32
N ILE A 79 2.33 7.90 -6.08
CA ILE A 79 1.14 7.15 -5.76
C ILE A 79 -0.09 7.98 -6.18
N LYS A 80 -1.01 7.37 -6.93
CA LYS A 80 -2.27 8.02 -7.33
C LYS A 80 -3.47 7.49 -6.59
N ALA A 81 -3.42 6.21 -6.23
CA ALA A 81 -4.51 5.56 -5.55
C ALA A 81 -4.04 4.44 -4.64
N VAL A 82 -4.82 4.17 -3.62
CA VAL A 82 -4.70 2.98 -2.77
C VAL A 82 -6.01 2.22 -2.81
N VAL A 83 -5.91 0.92 -3.09
CA VAL A 83 -7.01 -0.04 -3.10
C VAL A 83 -6.96 -0.83 -1.80
N HIS A 84 -8.08 -0.92 -1.09
CA HIS A 84 -8.10 -1.47 0.28
C HIS A 84 -9.41 -2.21 0.60
N ASP A 85 -9.42 -2.97 1.71
CA ASP A 85 -10.61 -3.62 2.27
C ASP A 85 -11.53 -2.64 3.05
N SER A 86 -12.67 -3.12 3.54
CA SER A 86 -13.68 -2.31 4.27
C SER A 86 -13.44 -2.24 5.77
N GLY A 87 -12.31 -2.76 6.27
CA GLY A 87 -11.93 -2.70 7.67
C GLY A 87 -11.94 -1.26 8.16
N SER A 88 -12.59 -1.00 9.29
CA SER A 88 -12.76 0.37 9.83
C SER A 88 -11.43 1.10 10.01
N ASN A 89 -10.38 0.37 10.40
CA ASN A 89 -9.03 0.90 10.55
C ASN A 89 -8.35 1.17 9.21
N MET A 90 -8.58 0.34 8.19
CA MET A 90 -8.10 0.59 6.82
C MET A 90 -8.75 1.85 6.26
N VAL A 91 -10.07 1.97 6.37
CA VAL A 91 -10.80 3.18 5.96
C VAL A 91 -10.28 4.43 6.68
N ALA A 92 -10.02 4.35 7.98
CA ALA A 92 -9.43 5.45 8.74
C ALA A 92 -8.02 5.80 8.24
N ALA A 93 -7.17 4.82 7.98
CA ALA A 93 -5.82 5.03 7.43
C ALA A 93 -5.85 5.71 6.06
N MET A 94 -6.78 5.29 5.18
CA MET A 94 -6.90 5.85 3.84
C MET A 94 -7.35 7.31 3.85
N ARG A 95 -8.26 7.68 4.76
CA ARG A 95 -8.65 9.09 4.93
C ARG A 95 -7.46 9.95 5.33
N LEU A 96 -6.62 9.47 6.25
CA LEU A 96 -5.40 10.18 6.65
C LEU A 96 -4.40 10.32 5.49
N LEU A 97 -4.24 9.28 4.67
CA LEU A 97 -3.38 9.32 3.48
C LEU A 97 -3.92 10.25 2.40
N GLU A 98 -5.24 10.29 2.22
CA GLU A 98 -5.92 11.21 1.30
C GLU A 98 -5.73 12.67 1.75
N GLU A 99 -5.94 12.96 3.05
CA GLU A 99 -5.69 14.28 3.62
C GLU A 99 -4.23 14.72 3.51
N LYS A 100 -3.28 13.79 3.72
CA LYS A 100 -1.84 14.09 3.74
C LYS A 100 -1.23 14.22 2.34
N HIS A 101 -1.61 13.35 1.41
CA HIS A 101 -0.95 13.23 0.09
C HIS A 101 -1.87 13.44 -1.10
N GLY A 102 -3.20 13.53 -0.90
CA GLY A 102 -4.17 13.65 -1.99
C GLY A 102 -4.34 12.36 -2.81
N TRP A 103 -4.10 11.20 -2.21
CA TRP A 103 -4.28 9.91 -2.88
C TRP A 103 -5.75 9.51 -2.93
N ALA A 104 -6.21 9.02 -4.08
CA ALA A 104 -7.56 8.46 -4.18
C ALA A 104 -7.65 7.13 -3.39
N SER A 105 -8.77 6.90 -2.72
CA SER A 105 -9.06 5.65 -2.02
C SER A 105 -10.15 4.86 -2.76
N PHE A 106 -9.91 3.58 -3.00
CA PHE A 106 -10.88 2.68 -3.63
C PHE A 106 -11.06 1.43 -2.78
N PHE A 107 -12.30 1.12 -2.45
CA PHE A 107 -12.66 -0.12 -1.78
C PHE A 107 -12.84 -1.24 -2.83
N PHE A 108 -12.33 -2.43 -2.54
CA PHE A 108 -12.66 -3.64 -3.30
C PHE A 108 -13.32 -4.69 -2.40
N VAL A 109 -14.33 -5.37 -2.94
CA VAL A 109 -14.96 -6.53 -2.28
C VAL A 109 -14.16 -7.76 -2.71
N SER A 110 -13.60 -8.49 -1.74
CA SER A 110 -13.00 -9.82 -1.93
C SER A 110 -14.04 -10.94 -1.92
#